data_AF-A0A1Q1FMW3-F1
#
_entry.id   AF-A0A1Q1FMW3-F1
#
_cell.length_a   1.000
_cell.length_b   1.000
_cell.length_c   1.000
_cell.angle_alpha   90.00
_cell.angle_beta   90.00
_cell.angle_gamma   90.00
#
_symmetry.space_group_name_H-M   'P 1'
#
loop_
_entity.id
_entity.type
_entity.pdbx_description
1 polymer ?
#
loop_
_entity_poly.entity_id
_entity_poly.type
_entity_poly.pdbx_seq_one_letter_code
_entity_poly.pdbx_strand_id
1 'polypeptide(L)' 'MPQQWEYKTLEPPKGLTKRETVDPTDELNRLGTEGWELTETISYDGGGTKLLVFKRPVPHE' A
#
# COMPACT_ATOMS: atom_id res chain seq x y z
N MET A 1 15.90 16.15 15.47
CA MET A 1 16.27 14.91 14.77
C MET A 1 15.55 14.90 13.43
N PRO A 2 16.07 14.27 12.36
CA PRO A 2 15.32 14.14 11.11
C PRO A 2 14.03 13.34 11.36
N GLN A 3 12.95 13.67 10.64
CA GLN A 3 11.69 12.93 10.71
C GLN A 3 11.93 11.46 10.34
N GLN A 4 11.51 10.55 11.23
CA GLN A 4 11.53 9.11 10.96
C GLN A 4 10.22 8.68 10.29
N TRP A 5 10.31 7.71 9.39
CA TRP A 5 9.18 7.20 8.61
C TRP A 5 9.06 5.69 8.77
N GLU A 6 7.84 5.22 8.94
CA GLU A 6 7.48 3.81 8.82
C GLU A 6 6.94 3.55 7.42
N TYR A 7 7.28 2.40 6.82
CA TYR A 7 6.82 2.01 5.48
C TYR A 7 6.07 0.68 5.52
N LYS A 8 5.01 0.58 4.72
CA LYS A 8 4.20 -0.63 4.56
C LYS A 8 3.90 -0.86 3.08
N THR A 9 3.84 -2.12 2.67
CA THR A 9 3.38 -2.50 1.32
C THR A 9 2.04 -3.23 1.40
N LEU A 10 1.19 -2.99 0.41
CA LEU A 10 -0.06 -3.71 0.20
C LEU A 10 -0.01 -4.37 -1.19
N GLU A 11 -0.18 -5.68 -1.24
CA GLU A 11 -0.52 -6.38 -2.48
C GLU A 11 -2.05 -6.32 -2.65
N PRO A 12 -2.58 -5.67 -3.71
CA PRO A 12 -4.00 -5.68 -4.00
C PRO A 12 -4.50 -7.12 -4.14
N PRO A 13 -5.66 -7.46 -3.54
CA PRO A 13 -6.21 -8.80 -3.64
C PRO A 13 -6.46 -9.18 -5.10
N LYS A 14 -5.97 -10.35 -5.49
CA LYS A 14 -6.24 -10.96 -6.79
C LYS A 14 -7.48 -11.83 -6.68
N GLY A 15 -8.45 -11.64 -7.57
CA GLY A 15 -9.63 -12.48 -7.70
C GLY A 15 -9.29 -13.94 -8.04
N LEU A 16 -10.30 -14.81 -7.91
CA LEU A 16 -10.22 -16.26 -8.14
C LEU A 16 -9.65 -16.62 -9.52
N THR A 17 -9.93 -15.78 -10.52
CA THR A 17 -9.16 -15.73 -11.75
C THR A 17 -8.15 -14.60 -11.58
N LYS A 18 -6.84 -14.86 -11.76
CA LYS A 18 -5.73 -13.88 -11.60
C LYS A 18 -5.82 -12.63 -12.53
N ARG A 19 -7.00 -12.33 -13.08
CA ARG A 19 -7.34 -11.23 -14.00
C ARG A 19 -8.31 -10.21 -13.39
N GLU A 20 -8.97 -10.52 -12.29
CA GLU A 20 -9.86 -9.57 -11.62
C GLU A 20 -9.12 -8.98 -10.41
N THR A 21 -8.80 -7.69 -10.47
CA THR A 21 -8.39 -6.96 -9.26
C THR A 21 -9.63 -6.79 -8.41
N VAL A 22 -9.65 -7.36 -7.20
CA VAL A 22 -10.70 -7.05 -6.23
C VAL A 22 -10.42 -5.62 -5.73
N ASP A 23 -11.44 -4.76 -5.74
CA ASP A 23 -11.32 -3.37 -5.34
C ASP A 23 -10.73 -3.25 -3.92
N PRO A 24 -9.54 -2.66 -3.73
CA PRO A 24 -8.89 -2.57 -2.43
C PRO A 24 -9.39 -1.38 -1.59
N THR A 25 -10.43 -0.65 -2.00
CA THR A 25 -10.91 0.59 -1.37
C THR A 25 -11.07 0.49 0.15
N ASP A 26 -11.63 -0.60 0.68
CA ASP A 26 -11.82 -0.76 2.13
C ASP A 26 -10.48 -0.79 2.89
N GLU A 27 -9.49 -1.52 2.38
CA GLU A 27 -8.17 -1.59 3.00
C GLU A 27 -7.42 -0.25 2.85
N LEU A 28 -7.58 0.43 1.72
CA LEU A 28 -7.04 1.77 1.50
C LEU A 28 -7.61 2.79 2.52
N ASN A 29 -8.92 2.76 2.74
CA ASN A 29 -9.58 3.62 3.72
C ASN A 29 -9.14 3.33 5.15
N ARG A 30 -8.98 2.04 5.49
CA ARG A 30 -8.44 1.61 6.78
C ARG A 30 -7.02 2.16 6.99
N LEU A 31 -6.14 1.98 5.99
CA LEU A 31 -4.77 2.50 6.04
C LEU A 31 -4.74 4.03 6.21
N GLY A 32 -5.58 4.75 5.46
CA GLY A 32 -5.71 6.20 5.61
C GLY A 32 -6.15 6.63 7.02
N THR A 33 -7.06 5.87 7.63
CA THR A 33 -7.51 6.10 9.02
C THR A 33 -6.39 5.87 10.04
N GLU A 34 -5.50 4.92 9.76
CA GLU A 34 -4.30 4.63 10.56
C GLU A 34 -3.13 5.61 10.32
N GLY A 35 -3.32 6.63 9.46
CA GLY A 35 -2.33 7.67 9.16
C GLY A 35 -1.34 7.30 8.06
N TRP A 36 -1.60 6.25 7.28
CA TRP A 36 -0.77 5.85 6.15
C TRP A 36 -1.10 6.67 4.89
N GLU A 37 -0.05 7.14 4.20
CA GLU A 37 -0.12 7.85 2.94
C GLU A 37 0.43 6.98 1.81
N LEU A 38 -0.34 6.81 0.72
CA LEU A 38 0.14 6.14 -0.50
C LEU A 38 1.23 6.99 -1.15
N THR A 39 2.43 6.42 -1.34
CA THR A 39 3.57 7.15 -1.91
C THR A 39 3.97 6.67 -3.30
N GLU A 40 3.87 5.37 -3.58
CA GLU A 40 4.35 4.81 -4.85
C GLU A 40 3.66 3.48 -5.17
N THR A 41 3.77 3.05 -6.42
CA THR A 41 3.39 1.70 -6.85
C THR A 41 4.57 1.00 -7.51
N ILE A 42 4.93 -0.20 -7.04
CA ILE A 42 5.96 -1.04 -7.66
C ILE A 42 5.28 -2.02 -8.60
N SER A 43 5.67 -2.04 -9.87
CA SER A 43 5.18 -3.01 -10.85
C SER A 43 6.32 -3.92 -11.29
N TYR A 44 6.09 -5.24 -11.34
CA TYR A 44 7.07 -6.17 -11.91
C TYR A 44 6.90 -6.27 -13.43
N ASP A 45 8.02 -6.32 -14.15
CA ASP A 45 8.04 -6.57 -15.59
C ASP A 45 7.37 -7.93 -15.91
N GLY A 46 6.53 -7.94 -16.95
CA GLY A 46 5.76 -9.13 -17.35
C GLY A 46 4.29 -9.17 -16.88
N GLY A 47 3.76 -8.06 -16.36
CA GLY A 47 2.32 -7.92 -16.06
C GLY A 47 1.89 -8.55 -14.73
N GLY A 48 2.84 -8.71 -13.80
CA GLY A 48 2.63 -9.28 -12.47
C GLY A 48 2.06 -8.29 -11.44
N THR A 49 2.04 -8.73 -10.17
CA THR A 49 1.53 -7.98 -9.02
C THR A 49 2.02 -6.54 -8.99
N LYS A 50 1.11 -5.60 -8.75
CA LYS A 50 1.48 -4.25 -8.34
C LYS A 50 1.49 -4.18 -6.82
N LEU A 51 2.58 -3.73 -6.21
CA LEU A 51 2.59 -3.41 -4.77
C LEU A 51 2.30 -1.92 -4.61
N LEU A 52 1.43 -1.58 -3.66
CA LEU A 52 1.19 -0.21 -3.23
C LEU A 52 2.06 0.08 -2.01
N VAL A 53 2.89 1.12 -2.07
CA VAL A 53 3.80 1.51 -1.00
C VAL A 53 3.18 2.65 -0.22
N PHE A 54 3.16 2.52 1.10
CA PHE A 54 2.66 3.53 2.03
C PHE A 54 3.75 3.98 2.98
N LYS A 55 3.65 5.22 3.46
CA LYS A 55 4.49 5.76 4.52
C LYS A 55 3.63 6.44 5.60
N ARG A 56 4.14 6.51 6.83
CA ARG A 56 3.61 7.39 7.87
C ARG A 56 4.72 7.92 8.77
N PRO A 57 4.58 9.10 9.38
CA PRO A 57 5.58 9.59 10.33
C PRO A 57 5.59 8.72 11.59
N VAL A 58 6.78 8.39 12.09
CA VAL A 58 6.94 7.77 13.41
C VAL A 58 6.68 8.85 14.47
N PRO A 59 5.77 8.63 15.44
CA PRO A 59 5.57 9.56 16.53
C PRO A 59 6.86 9.73 17.31
N HIS A 60 7.22 10.98 17.61
CA HIS A 60 8.27 11.26 18.57
C HIS A 60 7.64 11.27 19.97
N GLU A 61 8.12 10.40 20.86
CA GLU A 61 7.76 10.40 22.30
C GLU A 61 8.38 11.59 23.04
#